data_AF-A0A925ULE3-F1
#
_entry.id   AF-A0A925ULE3-F1
#
_cell.length_a   1.000
_cell.length_b   1.000
_cell.length_c   1.000
_cell.angle_alpha   90.00
_cell.angle_beta   90.00
_cell.angle_gamma   90.00
#
_symmetry.space_group_name_H-M   'P 1'
#
loop_
_entity.id
_entity.type
_entity.pdbx_description
1 polymer ?
#
loop_
_entity_poly.entity_id
_entity_poly.type
_entity_poly.pdbx_seq_one_letter_code
_entity_poly.pdbx_strand_id
1 'polypeptide(L)' 'MEISKKKLFKLLFFICFIILIFLLINAGRFLVVKDAPEKSDVIIIFSGDKGNRTIKGVDLYKEHYADKIIMSGGKVYE' A
#
# COMPACT_ATOMS: atom_id res chain seq x y z
N MET A 1 37.61 16.93 20.23
CA MET A 1 36.38 17.74 20.15
C MET A 1 35.32 17.07 21.01
N GLU A 2 35.14 17.49 22.26
CA GLU A 2 34.11 16.92 23.14
C GLU A 2 32.72 17.40 22.68
N ILE A 3 31.90 16.48 22.18
CA ILE A 3 30.53 16.80 21.79
C ILE A 3 29.70 16.96 23.06
N SER A 4 29.17 18.15 23.29
CA SER A 4 28.24 18.41 24.40
C SER A 4 27.07 17.42 24.36
N LYS A 5 26.69 16.85 25.51
CA LYS A 5 25.52 15.97 25.66
C LYS A 5 24.25 16.56 25.04
N LYS A 6 24.09 17.89 25.05
CA LYS A 6 22.97 18.61 24.40
C LYS A 6 23.01 18.54 22.87
N LYS A 7 24.20 18.61 22.26
CA LYS A 7 24.38 18.46 20.81
C LYS A 7 24.16 17.01 20.38
N LEU A 8 24.64 16.05 21.17
CA LEU A 8 24.40 14.62 20.95
C LEU A 8 22.91 14.28 21.01
N PHE A 9 22.19 14.81 22.01
CA PHE A 9 20.74 14.61 22.13
C PHE A 9 19.97 15.19 20.95
N LYS A 10 20.31 16.42 20.50
CA LYS A 10 19.68 17.03 19.31
C LYS A 10 19.93 16.21 18.05
N LEU A 11 21.14 15.69 17.86
CA LEU A 11 21.48 14.83 16.74
C LEU A 11 20.68 13.52 16.79
N LEU A 12 20.59 12.87 17.95
CA LEU A 12 19.81 11.64 18.12
C LEU A 12 18.33 11.88 17.83
N PHE A 13 17.75 12.96 18.36
CA PHE A 13 16.37 13.34 18.10
C PHE A 13 16.11 13.55 16.61
N PHE A 14 17.01 14.26 15.92
CA PHE A 14 16.90 14.47 14.49
C PHE A 14 16.94 13.15 13.71
N ILE A 15 17.86 12.24 14.06
CA ILE A 15 17.94 10.90 13.44
C ILE A 15 16.65 10.12 13.68
N CYS A 16 16.14 10.07 14.92
CA CYS A 16 14.89 9.39 15.24
C CYS A 16 13.70 9.97 14.45
N PHE A 17 13.65 11.28 14.27
CA PHE A 17 12.61 11.95 13.50
C PHE A 17 12.64 11.54 12.01
N ILE A 18 13.84 11.49 11.42
CA ILE A 18 14.00 11.02 10.03
C ILE A 18 13.59 9.56 9.89
N ILE A 19 13.97 8.69 10.85
CA ILE A 19 13.55 7.28 10.86
C ILE A 19 12.02 7.17 10.95
N LEU A 20 11.38 7.95 11.81
CA LEU A 20 9.93 7.95 11.94
C LEU A 20 9.24 8.33 10.63
N ILE A 21 9.69 9.39 9.96
CA ILE A 21 9.16 9.78 8.64
C ILE A 21 9.33 8.65 7.63
N PHE A 22 10.51 8.02 7.59
CA PHE A 22 10.78 6.91 6.69
C PHE A 22 9.83 5.73 6.94
N LEU A 23 9.58 5.38 8.20
CA LEU A 23 8.65 4.32 8.57
C LEU A 23 7.22 4.65 8.17
N LEU A 24 6.76 5.88 8.42
CA LEU A 24 5.40 6.31 8.06
C LEU A 24 5.15 6.27 6.55
N ILE A 25 6.13 6.69 5.74
CA ILE A 25 6.04 6.63 4.27
C ILE A 25 5.96 5.18 3.77
N ASN A 26 6.66 4.25 4.44
CA ASN A 26 6.74 2.85 4.02
C ASN A 26 5.74 1.92 4.72
N ALA A 27 5.01 2.39 5.73
CA ALA A 27 4.07 1.59 6.50
C ALA A 27 3.04 0.89 5.60
N GLY A 28 2.53 1.59 4.57
CA GLY A 28 1.61 1.00 3.61
C GLY A 28 2.23 -0.11 2.75
N ARG A 29 3.53 -0.04 2.43
CA ARG A 29 4.22 -1.06 1.65
C ARG A 29 4.43 -2.34 2.44
N PHE A 30 4.63 -2.23 3.74
CA PHE A 30 4.74 -3.38 4.65
C PHE A 30 3.46 -4.24 4.67
N LEU A 31 2.29 -3.63 4.47
CA LEU A 31 1.01 -4.33 4.46
C LEU A 31 0.71 -5.06 3.14
N VAL A 32 1.49 -4.82 2.07
CA VAL A 32 1.25 -5.46 0.78
C VAL A 32 1.83 -6.88 0.79
N VAL A 33 0.95 -7.87 0.88
CA VAL A 33 1.29 -9.27 0.63
C VAL A 33 1.35 -9.50 -0.88
N LYS A 34 2.46 -10.05 -1.36
CA LYS A 34 2.66 -10.35 -2.78
C LYS A 34 2.32 -11.80 -3.06
N ASP A 35 1.05 -12.04 -3.38
CA ASP A 35 0.60 -13.32 -3.89
C ASP A 35 0.33 -13.22 -5.39
N ALA A 36 0.71 -14.27 -6.12
CA ALA A 36 0.36 -14.38 -7.52
C ALA A 36 -1.16 -14.60 -7.64
N PRO A 37 -1.85 -13.95 -8.60
CA PRO A 37 -3.25 -14.26 -8.86
C PRO A 37 -3.40 -15.73 -9.25
N GLU A 38 -4.42 -16.40 -8.72
CA GLU A 38 -4.78 -17.78 -9.04
C GLU A 38 -6.18 -17.82 -9.67
N LYS A 39 -6.45 -18.87 -10.44
CA LYS A 39 -7.79 -19.09 -10.99
C LYS A 39 -8.79 -19.31 -9.85
N SER A 40 -9.97 -18.72 -9.98
CA SER A 40 -11.02 -18.75 -8.97
C SER A 40 -12.40 -18.70 -9.63
N ASP A 41 -13.44 -19.01 -8.86
CA ASP A 41 -14.82 -18.92 -9.36
C ASP A 41 -15.29 -17.46 -9.51
N VAL A 42 -14.76 -16.56 -8.66
CA VAL A 42 -15.18 -15.15 -8.58
C VAL A 42 -14.01 -14.25 -8.17
N ILE A 43 -13.85 -13.12 -8.85
CA ILE A 43 -12.97 -12.02 -8.42
C ILE A 43 -13.79 -10.99 -7.63
N ILE A 44 -13.35 -10.63 -6.42
CA ILE A 44 -13.96 -9.55 -5.62
C ILE A 44 -13.04 -8.33 -5.64
N ILE A 45 -13.56 -7.20 -6.12
CA ILE A 45 -12.83 -5.93 -6.17
C ILE A 45 -13.32 -5.02 -5.06
N PHE A 46 -12.41 -4.65 -4.15
CA PHE A 46 -12.61 -3.60 -3.17
C PHE A 46 -12.06 -2.26 -3.70
N SER A 47 -12.97 -1.45 -4.24
CA SER A 47 -12.71 -0.10 -4.73
C SER A 47 -12.59 0.92 -3.58
N GLY A 48 -12.32 2.19 -3.91
CA GLY A 48 -12.07 3.26 -2.94
C GLY A 48 -10.64 3.80 -2.95
N ASP A 49 -9.80 3.30 -3.86
CA ASP A 49 -8.59 3.99 -4.30
C ASP A 49 -8.88 4.85 -5.55
N LYS A 50 -7.83 5.36 -6.19
CA LYS A 50 -7.93 6.12 -7.46
C LYS A 50 -8.17 5.22 -8.69
N GLY A 51 -8.67 4.00 -8.48
CA GLY A 51 -9.06 3.05 -9.53
C GLY A 51 -8.01 2.02 -9.93
N ASN A 52 -6.81 2.01 -9.33
CA ASN A 52 -5.80 1.00 -9.66
C ASN A 52 -6.28 -0.41 -9.31
N ARG A 53 -6.98 -0.57 -8.16
CA ARG A 53 -7.56 -1.86 -7.75
C ARG A 53 -8.66 -2.31 -8.70
N THR A 54 -9.50 -1.38 -9.12
CA THR A 54 -10.58 -1.65 -10.07
C THR A 54 -10.03 -2.09 -11.42
N ILE A 55 -9.06 -1.34 -11.97
CA ILE A 55 -8.42 -1.68 -13.25
C ILE A 55 -7.77 -3.07 -13.16
N LYS A 56 -6.96 -3.32 -12.12
CA LYS A 56 -6.26 -4.60 -12.00
C LYS A 56 -7.21 -5.79 -11.89
N GLY A 57 -8.29 -5.66 -11.12
CA GLY A 57 -9.28 -6.73 -11.02
C GLY A 57 -10.05 -6.97 -12.33
N VAL A 58 -10.34 -5.91 -13.09
CA VAL A 58 -10.96 -6.02 -14.42
C VAL A 58 -10.01 -6.68 -15.42
N ASP A 59 -8.72 -6.37 -15.37
CA ASP A 59 -7.72 -7.01 -16.23
C ASP A 59 -7.64 -8.52 -15.96
N LEU A 60 -7.62 -8.93 -14.68
CA LEU A 60 -7.66 -10.35 -14.30
C LEU A 60 -8.93 -11.05 -14.80
N TYR A 61 -10.08 -10.39 -14.73
CA TYR A 61 -11.32 -10.91 -15.27
C TYR A 61 -11.24 -11.12 -16.79
N LYS A 62 -10.68 -10.15 -17.54
CA LYS A 62 -10.46 -10.27 -18.98
C LYS A 62 -9.43 -11.34 -19.36
N GLU A 63 -8.48 -11.62 -18.47
CA GLU A 63 -7.50 -12.69 -18.59
C GLU A 63 -8.07 -14.08 -18.22
N HIS A 64 -9.39 -14.18 -17.95
CA HIS A 64 -10.07 -15.43 -17.59
C HIS A 64 -9.58 -16.07 -16.28
N TYR A 65 -9.20 -15.25 -15.29
CA TYR A 65 -8.92 -15.73 -13.94
C TYR A 65 -10.18 -16.13 -13.16
N ALA A 66 -11.35 -15.62 -13.55
CA ALA A 66 -12.66 -16.04 -13.03
C ALA A 66 -13.78 -15.74 -14.03
N ASP A 67 -14.89 -16.46 -13.92
CA ASP A 67 -16.07 -16.28 -14.78
C ASP A 67 -16.97 -15.12 -14.32
N LYS A 68 -16.81 -14.68 -13.07
CA LYS A 68 -17.63 -13.63 -12.45
C LYS A 68 -16.77 -12.64 -11.69
N ILE A 69 -17.29 -11.42 -11.55
CA ILE A 69 -16.67 -10.35 -10.78
C ILE A 69 -17.71 -9.65 -9.90
N ILE A 70 -17.33 -9.31 -8.67
CA ILE A 70 -18.14 -8.55 -7.72
C ILE A 70 -17.43 -7.24 -7.42
N MET A 71 -18.15 -6.13 -7.60
CA MET A 71 -17.67 -4.79 -7.28
C MET A 71 -18.20 -4.36 -5.92
N SER A 72 -17.32 -3.98 -5.01
CA SER A 72 -17.66 -3.45 -3.69
C SER A 72 -16.84 -2.19 -3.40
N GLY A 73 -17.48 -1.14 -2.85
CA GLY A 73 -16.83 0.11 -2.47
C GLY A 73 -17.49 1.36 -3.06
N GLY A 74 -16.75 2.48 -3.08
CA GLY A 74 -17.27 3.82 -3.38
C GLY A 74 -16.98 4.33 -4.81
N LYS A 75 -17.36 5.59 -5.08
CA LYS A 75 -17.09 6.28 -6.35
C LYS A 75 -15.57 6.33 -6.61
N VAL A 76 -15.16 5.88 -7.81
CA VAL A 76 -13.75 5.78 -8.21
C VAL A 76 -13.35 6.86 -9.22
N TYR A 77 -14.26 7.21 -10.13
CA TYR A 77 -14.07 8.20 -11.19
C TYR A 77 -15.05 9.33 -10.97
N GLU A 78 -14.60 10.59 -11.08
CA GLU A 78 -15.44 11.78 -10.98
C GLU A 78 -16.40 11.95 -12.15
#